data_AF-A0A2V2MXP2-F1
#
_entry.id   AF-A0A2V2MXP2-F1
#
_cell.length_a   1.000
_cell.length_b   1.000
_cell.length_c   1.000
_cell.angle_alpha   90.00
_cell.angle_beta   90.00
_cell.angle_gamma   90.00
#
_symmetry.space_group_name_H-M   'P 1'
#
loop_
_entity.id
_entity.type
_entity.pdbx_description
1 polymer ?
#
loop_
_entity_poly.entity_id
_entity_poly.type
_entity_poly.pdbx_seq_one_letter_code
_entity_poly.pdbx_strand_id
1 'polypeptide(L)'
;MRYYLTKDTLIVRGSFRACSTGDNGGIKNVTSLLTQQVQPSNPVEHSLLIRNAAYRNGLSPETTFGLLIPEQSTHHAVFRYDQVTLFITAGVTGQDTGSREIQNAEDSRNMDVTMRMICTINGHLKDKDLLNALITVSKAEMEASPRDESFSGWDRRGFIIGAEHSDPSINNNPENIGEKIFRSSLYGAGYIRKHFLKIPDRSSIASSFHIHTTIGGDRWIEWNKKGCPYYPCHFRGQRCDFCYCPLYPCEDETLGEWTTGSRTSGRVWSCAPCTLNHQPAVVHHLRRNPEASNSELKSILVNYPQK
;
A
#
# COMPACT_ATOMS: atom_id res chain seq x y z
N MET A 1 2.69 6.04 -9.31
CA MET A 1 3.14 5.33 -8.09
C MET A 1 3.69 3.96 -8.45
N ARG A 2 4.63 3.41 -7.69
CA ARG A 2 5.08 2.00 -7.73
C ARG A 2 5.29 1.50 -6.30
N TYR A 3 5.13 0.22 -6.04
CA TYR A 3 5.47 -0.35 -4.73
C TYR A 3 6.02 -1.76 -4.84
N TYR A 4 6.86 -2.14 -3.88
CA TYR A 4 7.47 -3.46 -3.78
C TYR A 4 7.93 -3.73 -2.35
N LEU A 5 8.15 -5.02 -2.07
CA LEU A 5 8.67 -5.50 -0.80
C LEU A 5 10.12 -5.94 -1.00
N THR A 6 10.99 -5.54 -0.07
CA THR A 6 12.28 -6.19 0.16
C THR A 6 12.15 -7.15 1.33
N LYS A 7 13.27 -7.65 1.88
CA LYS A 7 13.25 -8.61 3.00
C LYS A 7 12.51 -8.06 4.23
N ASP A 8 12.68 -6.78 4.50
CA ASP A 8 12.30 -6.11 5.75
C ASP A 8 11.65 -4.73 5.52
N THR A 9 11.44 -4.32 4.26
CA THR A 9 10.93 -2.99 3.92
C THR A 9 9.80 -3.07 2.88
N LEU A 10 8.66 -2.44 3.16
CA LEU A 10 7.73 -2.03 2.10
C LEU A 10 8.16 -0.67 1.57
N ILE A 11 8.29 -0.55 0.26
CA ILE A 11 8.69 0.68 -0.40
C ILE A 11 7.60 1.08 -1.39
N VAL A 12 7.22 2.36 -1.34
CA VAL A 12 6.30 3.01 -2.26
C VAL A 12 7.00 4.20 -2.90
N ARG A 13 7.18 4.17 -4.22
CA ARG A 13 7.88 5.15 -5.03
C ARG A 13 6.90 5.98 -5.85
N GLY A 14 7.22 7.25 -6.02
CA GLY A 14 6.38 8.19 -6.76
C GLY A 14 6.88 9.61 -6.55
N SER A 15 6.12 10.59 -7.05
CA SER A 15 6.38 12.00 -6.77
C SER A 15 5.22 12.50 -5.92
N PHE A 16 5.44 12.61 -4.62
CA PHE A 16 4.36 12.88 -3.67
C PHE A 16 4.50 14.26 -3.06
N ARG A 17 3.38 14.97 -2.91
CA ARG A 17 3.18 15.86 -1.77
C ARG A 17 2.64 15.00 -0.63
N ALA A 18 3.38 14.89 0.47
CA ALA A 18 3.05 13.95 1.53
C ALA A 18 3.02 14.59 2.92
N CYS A 19 2.24 14.00 3.82
CA CYS A 19 2.31 14.23 5.26
C CYS A 19 2.59 12.92 6.02
N SER A 20 3.35 12.98 7.11
CA SER A 20 3.73 11.81 7.91
C SER A 20 3.69 12.11 9.40
N THR A 21 3.23 11.13 10.19
CA THR A 21 3.33 11.12 11.66
C THR A 21 4.57 10.40 12.17
N GLY A 22 5.37 9.79 11.30
CA GLY A 22 6.61 9.09 11.68
C GLY A 22 7.73 10.05 12.10
N ASP A 23 8.86 9.47 12.52
CA ASP A 23 10.05 10.24 12.86
C ASP A 23 10.54 11.08 11.67
N ASN A 24 10.92 12.33 11.94
CA ASN A 24 11.18 13.34 10.91
C ASN A 24 9.99 13.58 9.94
N GLY A 25 8.76 13.39 10.43
CA GLY A 25 7.51 13.65 9.72
C GLY A 25 7.23 15.13 9.45
N GLY A 26 5.97 15.47 9.23
CA GLY A 26 5.55 16.80 8.74
C GLY A 26 5.06 16.75 7.30
N ILE A 27 5.00 17.90 6.61
CA ILE A 27 4.48 18.00 5.24
C ILE A 27 5.59 18.45 4.29
N LYS A 28 5.92 17.65 3.27
CA LYS A 28 6.91 18.01 2.25
C LYS A 28 6.74 17.21 0.96
N ASN A 29 7.50 17.58 -0.06
CA ASN A 29 7.64 16.77 -1.27
C ASN A 29 8.62 15.61 -1.00
N VAL A 30 8.22 14.40 -1.37
CA VAL A 30 9.00 13.17 -1.18
C VAL A 30 8.94 12.29 -2.41
N THR A 31 9.97 11.49 -2.63
CA THR A 31 10.07 10.53 -3.73
C THR A 31 9.77 9.09 -3.30
N SER A 32 9.80 8.85 -1.99
CA SER A 32 9.64 7.51 -1.43
C SER A 32 8.91 7.55 -0.09
N LEU A 33 8.06 6.56 0.13
CA LEU A 33 7.40 6.26 1.39
C LEU A 33 7.77 4.82 1.75
N LEU A 34 8.06 4.53 3.01
CA LEU A 34 8.41 3.16 3.42
C LEU A 34 7.86 2.76 4.78
N THR A 35 7.70 1.46 4.97
CA THR A 35 7.64 0.86 6.32
C THR A 35 8.85 -0.06 6.50
N GLN A 36 9.52 0.04 7.64
CA GLN A 36 10.74 -0.71 7.95
C GLN A 36 10.54 -1.55 9.21
N GLN A 37 10.83 -2.84 9.11
CA GLN A 37 10.83 -3.74 10.24
C GLN A 37 12.07 -3.51 11.11
N VAL A 38 11.91 -3.49 12.43
CA VAL A 38 13.01 -3.26 13.37
C VAL A 38 12.99 -4.21 14.56
N GLN A 39 14.16 -4.79 14.84
CA GLN A 39 14.39 -5.52 16.09
C GLN A 39 14.24 -4.57 17.29
N PRO A 40 13.52 -4.96 18.35
CA PRO A 40 13.37 -4.15 19.57
C PRO A 40 14.69 -3.88 20.32
N SER A 41 15.78 -4.56 19.97
CA SER A 41 16.99 -4.66 20.80
C SER A 41 18.05 -3.58 20.56
N ASN A 42 17.75 -2.50 19.83
CA ASN A 42 18.77 -1.48 19.52
C ASN A 42 18.30 -0.08 19.95
N PRO A 43 18.99 0.60 20.91
CA PRO A 43 18.69 1.97 21.33
C PRO A 43 19.12 3.01 20.28
N VAL A 44 19.03 2.66 18.99
CA VAL A 44 19.38 3.54 17.88
C VAL A 44 18.23 4.50 17.66
N GLU A 45 18.54 5.79 17.49
CA GLU A 45 17.52 6.77 17.11
C GLU A 45 16.72 6.28 15.91
N HIS A 46 15.39 6.31 16.03
CA HIS A 46 14.49 5.85 14.97
C HIS A 46 14.73 6.56 13.63
N SER A 47 15.09 7.84 13.68
CA SER A 47 15.46 8.65 12.52
C SER A 47 16.65 8.04 11.73
N LEU A 48 17.63 7.47 12.43
CA LEU A 48 18.77 6.78 11.83
C LEU A 48 18.35 5.45 11.20
N LEU A 49 17.39 4.73 11.79
CA LEU A 49 16.90 3.46 11.24
C LEU A 49 16.19 3.69 9.89
N ILE A 50 15.35 4.71 9.79
CA ILE A 50 14.71 5.10 8.52
C ILE A 50 15.75 5.55 7.50
N ARG A 51 16.71 6.38 7.91
CA ARG A 51 17.80 6.85 7.03
C ARG A 51 18.62 5.69 6.48
N ASN A 52 18.98 4.73 7.32
CA ASN A 52 19.72 3.53 6.92
C ASN A 52 18.88 2.64 6.01
N ALA A 53 17.59 2.46 6.29
CA ALA A 53 16.68 1.73 5.41
C ALA A 53 16.58 2.38 4.03
N ALA A 54 16.49 3.71 3.96
CA ALA A 54 16.52 4.43 2.69
C ALA A 54 17.82 4.17 1.93
N TYR A 55 18.99 4.33 2.55
CA TYR A 55 20.28 4.08 1.90
C TYR A 55 20.44 2.64 1.40
N ARG A 56 20.08 1.63 2.20
CA ARG A 56 20.15 0.21 1.79
C ARG A 56 19.34 -0.11 0.55
N ASN A 57 18.27 0.65 0.32
CA ASN A 57 17.38 0.49 -0.81
C ASN A 57 17.64 1.50 -1.95
N GLY A 58 18.77 2.23 -1.90
CA GLY A 58 19.14 3.19 -2.94
C GLY A 58 18.23 4.43 -2.99
N LEU A 59 17.58 4.77 -1.87
CA LEU A 59 16.67 5.91 -1.74
C LEU A 59 17.39 7.10 -1.09
N SER A 60 16.97 8.33 -1.41
CA SER A 60 17.43 9.53 -0.70
C SER A 60 16.64 9.70 0.62
N PRO A 61 17.29 9.66 1.79
CA PRO A 61 16.62 9.84 3.08
C PRO A 61 15.87 11.18 3.22
N GLU A 62 16.40 12.24 2.60
CA GLU A 62 15.91 13.61 2.69
C GLU A 62 14.55 13.75 2.02
N THR A 63 14.33 12.94 0.97
CA THR A 63 13.08 12.83 0.20
C THR A 63 12.32 11.54 0.50
N THR A 64 12.54 10.94 1.68
CA THR A 64 11.85 9.72 2.12
C THR A 64 11.08 9.98 3.41
N PHE A 65 9.83 9.51 3.46
CA PHE A 65 9.12 9.30 4.73
C PHE A 65 9.10 7.83 5.08
N GLY A 66 9.17 7.53 6.37
CA GLY A 66 9.24 6.16 6.85
C GLY A 66 8.50 5.96 8.16
N LEU A 67 7.99 4.73 8.34
CA LEU A 67 7.40 4.27 9.58
C LEU A 67 8.12 3.00 10.06
N LEU A 68 8.48 2.94 11.33
CA LEU A 68 9.06 1.74 11.92
C LEU A 68 7.97 0.80 12.42
N ILE A 69 8.14 -0.49 12.19
CA ILE A 69 7.27 -1.53 12.75
C ILE A 69 8.07 -2.53 13.59
N PRO A 70 7.65 -2.84 14.83
CA PRO A 70 8.35 -3.81 15.67
C PRO A 70 8.40 -5.20 15.04
N GLU A 71 9.56 -5.84 15.12
CA GLU A 71 9.83 -7.12 14.49
C GLU A 71 9.31 -8.28 15.33
N GLN A 72 8.06 -8.66 15.07
CA GLN A 72 7.58 -10.04 15.15
C GLN A 72 6.56 -10.26 14.04
N SER A 73 6.85 -11.19 13.12
CA SER A 73 5.85 -11.78 12.22
C SER A 73 5.04 -10.76 11.42
N THR A 74 5.65 -10.06 10.46
CA THR A 74 4.94 -9.00 9.73
C THR A 74 4.02 -9.51 8.63
N HIS A 75 2.87 -8.88 8.48
CA HIS A 75 1.99 -9.07 7.34
C HIS A 75 1.78 -7.76 6.59
N HIS A 76 1.86 -7.83 5.25
CA HIS A 76 1.60 -6.70 4.37
C HIS A 76 0.30 -6.95 3.61
N ALA A 77 -0.61 -5.98 3.66
CA ALA A 77 -1.86 -6.01 2.90
C ALA A 77 -2.03 -4.70 2.14
N VAL A 78 -2.57 -4.80 0.93
CA VAL A 78 -2.85 -3.64 0.08
C VAL A 78 -4.33 -3.60 -0.22
N PHE A 79 -4.94 -2.42 -0.04
CA PHE A 79 -6.37 -2.18 -0.26
C PHE A 79 -6.51 -1.05 -1.26
N ARG A 80 -7.19 -1.31 -2.37
CA ARG A 80 -7.37 -0.31 -3.43
C ARG A 80 -8.83 0.04 -3.64
N TYR A 81 -9.12 1.33 -3.64
CA TYR A 81 -10.42 1.92 -3.95
C TYR A 81 -10.22 3.11 -4.90
N ASP A 82 -10.45 2.88 -6.19
CA ASP A 82 -10.27 3.87 -7.26
C ASP A 82 -8.87 4.51 -7.21
N GLN A 83 -8.80 5.80 -6.85
CA GLN A 83 -7.58 6.60 -6.73
C GLN A 83 -6.84 6.40 -5.41
N VAL A 84 -7.45 5.73 -4.43
CA VAL A 84 -6.86 5.46 -3.11
C VAL A 84 -6.19 4.09 -3.14
N THR A 85 -4.92 4.03 -2.74
CA THR A 85 -4.25 2.77 -2.39
C THR A 85 -3.71 2.87 -0.98
N LEU A 86 -4.25 2.04 -0.10
CA LEU A 86 -3.83 1.90 1.29
C LEU A 86 -2.93 0.68 1.43
N PHE A 87 -1.75 0.90 1.95
CA PHE A 87 -0.83 -0.15 2.36
C PHE A 87 -0.88 -0.27 3.88
N ILE A 88 -1.13 -1.47 4.39
CA ILE A 88 -1.04 -1.76 5.82
C ILE A 88 0.10 -2.74 6.03
N THR A 89 1.07 -2.35 6.84
CA THR A 89 2.05 -3.25 7.42
C THR A 89 1.65 -3.51 8.87
N ALA A 90 1.37 -4.75 9.20
CA ALA A 90 0.97 -5.18 10.52
C ALA A 90 2.07 -6.02 11.16
N GLY A 91 2.30 -5.80 12.45
CA GLY A 91 3.26 -6.54 13.26
C GLY A 91 2.62 -6.85 14.61
N VAL A 92 3.19 -7.79 15.34
CA VAL A 92 2.67 -8.15 16.66
C VAL A 92 3.61 -7.64 17.74
N THR A 93 3.02 -7.05 18.76
CA THR A 93 3.73 -6.60 19.96
C THR A 93 3.16 -7.35 21.14
N GLY A 94 3.98 -8.13 21.83
CA GLY A 94 3.62 -8.72 23.12
C GLY A 94 3.74 -7.66 24.22
N GLN A 95 2.78 -7.60 25.15
CA GLN A 95 3.05 -6.98 26.43
C GLN A 95 4.09 -7.84 27.16
N ASP A 96 5.29 -7.28 27.33
CA ASP A 96 6.32 -7.67 28.29
C ASP A 96 6.37 -9.16 28.68
N THR A 97 6.70 -10.01 27.72
CA THR A 97 7.24 -11.34 28.01
C THR A 97 8.61 -11.39 27.37
N GLY A 98 9.64 -11.07 28.16
CA GLY A 98 11.02 -11.17 27.73
C GLY A 98 11.24 -12.47 26.97
N SER A 99 11.55 -12.35 25.67
CA SER A 99 12.09 -13.42 24.82
C SER A 99 11.54 -14.83 25.09
N ARG A 100 10.21 -15.00 25.20
CA ARG A 100 9.58 -16.34 25.20
C ARG A 100 8.84 -16.52 23.89
N GLU A 101 9.28 -17.51 23.12
CA GLU A 101 8.52 -18.01 21.96
C GLU A 101 7.10 -18.38 22.40
N ILE A 102 6.10 -18.05 21.57
CA ILE A 102 4.69 -18.31 21.80
C ILE A 102 4.50 -19.83 21.91
N GLN A 103 4.27 -20.34 23.11
CA GLN A 103 4.17 -21.79 23.32
C GLN A 103 2.71 -22.26 23.44
N ASN A 104 1.76 -21.40 23.85
CA ASN A 104 0.37 -21.81 24.09
C ASN A 104 -0.70 -20.82 23.59
N ALA A 105 -1.94 -21.31 23.45
CA ALA A 105 -3.12 -20.53 23.03
C ALA A 105 -3.50 -19.40 24.02
N GLU A 106 -2.99 -19.43 25.26
CA GLU A 106 -3.16 -18.36 26.25
C GLU A 106 -2.26 -17.14 25.99
N ASP A 107 -1.04 -17.34 25.49
CA ASP A 107 -0.11 -16.26 25.13
C ASP A 107 -0.68 -15.41 23.98
N SER A 108 -1.46 -16.04 23.09
CA SER A 108 -2.13 -15.36 21.97
C SER A 108 -3.23 -14.37 22.39
N ARG A 109 -3.73 -14.44 23.63
CA ARG A 109 -4.78 -13.53 24.14
C ARG A 109 -4.22 -12.16 24.58
N ASN A 110 -2.91 -12.05 24.83
CA ASN A 110 -2.24 -10.81 25.26
C ASN A 110 -1.41 -10.16 24.14
N MET A 111 -1.55 -10.63 22.89
CA MET A 111 -0.86 -10.06 21.74
C MET A 111 -1.65 -8.89 21.16
N ASP A 112 -0.97 -7.75 21.01
CA ASP A 112 -1.56 -6.59 20.35
C ASP A 112 -1.03 -6.43 18.92
N VAL A 113 -1.90 -5.97 18.02
CA VAL A 113 -1.57 -5.76 16.61
C VAL A 113 -1.19 -4.30 16.41
N THR A 114 0.08 -4.09 16.09
CA THR A 114 0.58 -2.77 15.68
C THR A 114 0.44 -2.64 14.17
N MET A 115 -0.09 -1.51 13.69
CA MET A 115 -0.26 -1.24 12.26
C MET A 115 0.47 0.03 11.85
N ARG A 116 1.05 0.01 10.65
CA ARG A 116 1.60 1.17 9.94
C ARG A 116 0.89 1.29 8.61
N MET A 117 0.32 2.46 8.36
CA MET A 117 -0.49 2.70 7.16
C MET A 117 0.15 3.76 6.28
N ILE A 118 0.35 3.42 5.01
CA ILE A 118 0.70 4.36 3.96
C ILE A 118 -0.53 4.48 3.06
N CYS A 119 -1.17 5.64 3.01
CA CYS A 119 -2.29 5.91 2.12
C CYS A 119 -1.80 6.80 0.98
N THR A 120 -1.87 6.28 -0.24
CA THR A 120 -1.54 7.04 -1.44
C THR A 120 -2.79 7.42 -2.20
N ILE A 121 -2.81 8.65 -2.71
CA ILE A 121 -3.88 9.20 -3.52
C ILE A 121 -3.30 9.56 -4.87
N ASN A 122 -3.87 8.99 -5.93
CA ASN A 122 -3.60 9.44 -7.28
C ASN A 122 -4.44 10.69 -7.59
N GLY A 123 -3.83 11.86 -7.36
CA GLY A 123 -4.45 13.16 -7.56
C GLY A 123 -3.82 14.21 -6.65
N HIS A 124 -3.93 15.47 -7.05
CA HIS A 124 -3.38 16.58 -6.29
C HIS A 124 -4.21 16.89 -5.03
N LEU A 125 -3.54 16.94 -3.87
CA LEU A 125 -4.11 17.43 -2.61
C LEU A 125 -3.31 18.61 -2.08
N LYS A 126 -4.02 19.63 -1.58
CA LYS A 126 -3.40 20.73 -0.82
C LYS A 126 -3.02 20.25 0.58
N ASP A 127 -2.12 20.96 1.25
CA ASP A 127 -1.67 20.62 2.60
C ASP A 127 -2.81 20.44 3.60
N LYS A 128 -3.84 21.30 3.56
CA LYS A 128 -5.05 21.14 4.40
C LYS A 128 -5.77 19.81 4.15
N ASP A 129 -5.80 19.36 2.90
CA ASP A 129 -6.52 18.15 2.49
C ASP A 129 -5.70 16.89 2.83
N LEU A 130 -4.36 16.98 2.82
CA LEU A 130 -3.47 15.96 3.37
C LEU A 130 -3.66 15.77 4.87
N LEU A 131 -3.81 16.85 5.63
CA LEU A 131 -4.09 16.78 7.07
C LEU A 131 -5.47 16.19 7.34
N ASN A 132 -6.50 16.59 6.57
CA ASN A 132 -7.83 15.99 6.66
C ASN A 132 -7.80 14.49 6.32
N ALA A 133 -7.04 14.07 5.31
CA ALA A 133 -6.84 12.66 4.98
C ALA A 133 -6.19 11.88 6.14
N LEU A 134 -5.17 12.46 6.80
CA LEU A 134 -4.51 11.86 7.96
C LEU A 134 -5.50 11.66 9.12
N ILE A 135 -6.31 12.68 9.44
CA ILE A 135 -7.39 12.58 10.43
C ILE A 135 -8.38 11.47 10.04
N THR A 136 -8.73 11.38 8.76
CA THR A 136 -9.68 10.40 8.24
C THR A 136 -9.17 8.96 8.41
N VAL A 137 -7.90 8.70 8.06
CA VAL A 137 -7.28 7.37 8.25
C VAL A 137 -7.23 7.01 9.74
N SER A 138 -6.81 7.97 10.59
CA SER A 138 -6.74 7.77 12.04
C SER A 138 -8.10 7.42 12.65
N LYS A 139 -9.15 8.18 12.28
CA LYS A 139 -10.54 7.90 12.70
C LYS A 139 -10.99 6.51 12.27
N ALA A 140 -10.74 6.12 11.03
CA ALA A 140 -11.14 4.81 10.51
C ALA A 140 -10.42 3.65 11.22
N GLU A 141 -9.13 3.82 11.54
CA GLU A 141 -8.34 2.84 12.29
C GLU A 141 -8.86 2.68 13.73
N MET A 142 -9.27 3.79 14.37
CA MET A 142 -9.92 3.79 15.68
C MET A 142 -11.27 3.07 15.65
N GLU A 143 -12.12 3.36 14.66
CA GLU A 143 -13.44 2.73 14.53
C GLU A 143 -13.36 1.23 14.23
N ALA A 144 -12.30 0.78 13.55
CA ALA A 144 -12.04 -0.64 13.39
C ALA A 144 -11.67 -1.36 14.70
N SER A 145 -11.41 -0.62 15.78
CA SER A 145 -10.94 -1.15 17.07
C SER A 145 -11.59 -0.46 18.28
N PRO A 146 -12.91 -0.59 18.47
CA PRO A 146 -13.62 0.06 19.58
C PRO A 146 -13.25 -0.47 20.97
N ARG A 147 -12.45 -1.55 21.07
CA ARG A 147 -12.07 -2.21 22.33
C ARG A 147 -10.76 -1.71 22.96
N ASP A 148 -10.02 -0.81 22.30
CA ASP A 148 -8.80 -0.23 22.85
C ASP A 148 -9.14 1.09 23.57
N GLU A 149 -9.88 0.98 24.69
CA GLU A 149 -10.22 2.11 25.57
C GLU A 149 -9.00 2.62 26.35
N SER A 150 -7.93 1.83 26.44
CA SER A 150 -6.62 2.34 26.82
C SER A 150 -6.06 3.13 25.66
N PHE A 151 -5.96 4.46 25.82
CA PHE A 151 -5.22 5.35 24.93
C PHE A 151 -3.75 4.91 24.89
N SER A 152 -3.44 3.87 24.11
CA SER A 152 -2.17 3.15 24.14
C SER A 152 -1.12 3.89 23.31
N GLY A 153 -0.88 5.15 23.67
CA GLY A 153 0.23 5.98 23.19
C GLY A 153 0.20 6.33 21.70
N TRP A 154 0.90 7.40 21.35
CA TRP A 154 1.11 7.82 19.96
C TRP A 154 2.02 6.83 19.20
N ASP A 155 2.77 6.00 19.92
CA ASP A 155 3.80 5.08 19.40
C ASP A 155 3.22 3.86 18.65
N ARG A 156 1.95 3.50 18.92
CA ARG A 156 1.29 2.36 18.27
C ARG A 156 0.66 2.69 16.92
N ARG A 157 0.54 3.96 16.57
CA ARG A 157 -0.09 4.41 15.32
C ARG A 157 0.91 5.17 14.46
N GLY A 158 0.98 4.80 13.18
CA GLY A 158 1.85 5.48 12.22
C GLY A 158 1.14 5.61 10.89
N PHE A 159 1.03 6.85 10.41
CA PHE A 159 0.33 7.18 9.17
C PHE A 159 1.24 8.01 8.27
N ILE A 160 1.26 7.66 6.99
CA ILE A 160 1.79 8.48 5.91
C ILE A 160 0.67 8.66 4.89
N ILE A 161 0.38 9.91 4.51
CA ILE A 161 -0.48 10.23 3.38
C ILE A 161 0.38 10.80 2.26
N GLY A 162 0.30 10.24 1.06
CA GLY A 162 1.00 10.75 -0.13
C GLY A 162 0.02 11.03 -1.26
N ALA A 163 -0.08 12.27 -1.70
CA ALA A 163 -0.79 12.64 -2.92
C ALA A 163 0.20 12.72 -4.08
N GLU A 164 0.00 11.94 -5.14
CA GLU A 164 0.84 12.03 -6.32
C GLU A 164 0.62 13.37 -7.04
N HIS A 165 1.72 13.99 -7.45
CA HIS A 165 1.69 15.15 -8.35
C HIS A 165 1.14 14.71 -9.70
N SER A 166 -0.18 14.78 -9.87
CA SER A 166 -0.81 14.81 -11.18
C SER A 166 -0.71 16.24 -11.73
N ASP A 167 -0.51 16.38 -13.04
CA ASP A 167 -0.53 17.67 -13.73
C ASP A 167 -1.72 18.52 -13.24
N PRO A 168 -1.49 19.76 -12.73
CA PRO A 168 -2.58 20.64 -12.28
C PRO A 168 -3.65 20.91 -13.34
N SER A 169 -3.31 20.74 -14.63
CA SER A 169 -4.23 20.86 -15.77
C SER A 169 -5.22 19.70 -15.85
N ILE A 170 -4.89 18.55 -15.27
CA ILE A 170 -5.77 17.41 -15.11
C ILE A 170 -6.54 17.65 -13.81
N ASN A 171 -7.74 18.22 -13.92
CA ASN A 171 -8.66 18.41 -12.81
C ASN A 171 -9.20 17.05 -12.32
N ASN A 172 -8.33 16.28 -11.66
CA ASN A 172 -8.62 15.03 -10.97
C ASN A 172 -8.98 15.34 -9.53
N ASN A 173 -9.86 16.33 -9.28
CA ASN A 173 -10.38 16.55 -7.94
C ASN A 173 -11.07 15.25 -7.51
N PRO A 174 -10.48 14.48 -6.59
CA PRO A 174 -10.94 13.12 -6.38
C PRO A 174 -12.27 13.21 -5.62
N GLU A 175 -13.37 12.97 -6.34
CA GLU A 175 -14.71 13.04 -5.76
C GLU A 175 -14.83 12.03 -4.61
N ASN A 176 -15.37 12.50 -3.49
CA ASN A 176 -15.55 11.71 -2.27
C ASN A 176 -14.25 11.06 -1.77
N ILE A 177 -13.08 11.68 -1.98
CA ILE A 177 -11.79 11.11 -1.58
C ILE A 177 -11.74 10.78 -0.09
N GLY A 178 -12.31 11.63 0.77
CA GLY A 178 -12.40 11.38 2.21
C GLY A 178 -13.15 10.09 2.52
N GLU A 179 -14.29 9.86 1.86
CA GLU A 179 -15.07 8.62 2.02
C GLU A 179 -14.28 7.39 1.54
N LYS A 180 -13.60 7.49 0.38
CA LYS A 180 -12.79 6.38 -0.14
C LYS A 180 -11.61 6.04 0.78
N ILE A 181 -10.95 7.06 1.34
CA ILE A 181 -9.89 6.91 2.34
C ILE A 181 -10.46 6.23 3.59
N PHE A 182 -11.58 6.73 4.10
CA PHE A 182 -12.23 6.21 5.29
C PHE A 182 -12.62 4.74 5.13
N ARG A 183 -13.36 4.40 4.07
CA ARG A 183 -13.82 3.02 3.78
C ARG A 183 -12.66 2.05 3.58
N SER A 184 -11.61 2.46 2.87
CA SER A 184 -10.40 1.64 2.68
C SER A 184 -9.68 1.36 3.99
N SER A 185 -9.56 2.39 4.83
CA SER A 185 -8.87 2.30 6.13
C SER A 185 -9.67 1.48 7.14
N LEU A 186 -10.98 1.69 7.21
CA LEU A 186 -11.88 0.95 8.11
C LEU A 186 -11.90 -0.54 7.76
N TYR A 187 -12.09 -0.85 6.47
CA TYR A 187 -12.07 -2.24 6.01
C TYR A 187 -10.70 -2.89 6.22
N GLY A 188 -9.61 -2.21 5.84
CA GLY A 188 -8.27 -2.76 5.94
C GLY A 188 -7.84 -3.02 7.38
N ALA A 189 -8.07 -2.06 8.29
CA ALA A 189 -7.80 -2.23 9.71
C ALA A 189 -8.63 -3.38 10.32
N GLY A 190 -9.92 -3.45 9.98
CA GLY A 190 -10.80 -4.53 10.43
C GLY A 190 -10.37 -5.91 9.90
N TYR A 191 -9.96 -5.99 8.64
CA TYR A 191 -9.42 -7.21 8.02
C TYR A 191 -8.17 -7.68 8.76
N ILE A 192 -7.18 -6.81 8.92
CA ILE A 192 -5.94 -7.13 9.63
C ILE A 192 -6.25 -7.63 11.04
N ARG A 193 -7.04 -6.90 11.83
CA ARG A 193 -7.35 -7.30 13.22
C ARG A 193 -8.09 -8.65 13.29
N LYS A 194 -9.02 -8.91 12.37
CA LYS A 194 -9.81 -10.15 12.34
C LYS A 194 -9.00 -11.37 11.89
N HIS A 195 -8.07 -11.18 10.95
CA HIS A 195 -7.40 -12.27 10.25
C HIS A 195 -5.97 -12.49 10.73
N PHE A 196 -5.18 -11.44 10.98
CA PHE A 196 -3.73 -11.53 11.23
C PHE A 196 -3.37 -12.37 12.45
N LEU A 197 -4.09 -12.22 13.58
CA LEU A 197 -3.84 -13.02 14.79
C LEU A 197 -4.20 -14.51 14.60
N LYS A 198 -5.10 -14.82 13.66
CA LYS A 198 -5.56 -16.19 13.38
C LYS A 198 -4.63 -16.97 12.44
N ILE A 199 -3.57 -16.33 11.95
CA ILE A 199 -2.64 -16.97 11.01
C ILE A 199 -1.64 -17.83 11.80
N PRO A 200 -1.63 -19.18 11.61
CA PRO A 200 -0.85 -20.10 12.43
C PRO A 200 0.67 -20.02 12.19
N ASP A 201 1.07 -19.83 10.93
CA ASP A 201 2.47 -19.62 10.54
C ASP A 201 2.62 -18.22 9.93
N ARG A 202 3.27 -17.35 10.68
CA ARG A 202 3.42 -15.95 10.32
C ARG A 202 4.72 -15.64 9.57
N SER A 203 5.59 -16.64 9.40
CA SER A 203 6.91 -16.50 8.76
C SER A 203 6.85 -16.61 7.23
N SER A 204 5.73 -17.08 6.67
CA SER A 204 5.56 -17.33 5.22
C SER A 204 4.31 -16.67 4.61
N ILE A 205 3.72 -15.67 5.25
CA ILE A 205 2.44 -15.11 4.80
C ILE A 205 2.64 -14.31 3.52
N ALA A 206 2.07 -14.80 2.42
CA ALA A 206 1.96 -14.02 1.19
C ALA A 206 1.14 -12.76 1.46
N SER A 207 1.59 -11.61 0.95
CA SER A 207 0.84 -10.36 1.06
C SER A 207 -0.57 -10.51 0.49
N SER A 208 -1.58 -9.94 1.16
CA SER A 208 -2.95 -9.93 0.62
C SER A 208 -3.19 -8.67 -0.21
N PHE A 209 -4.02 -8.82 -1.24
CA PHE A 209 -4.38 -7.72 -2.14
C PHE A 209 -5.90 -7.65 -2.26
N HIS A 210 -6.48 -6.53 -1.87
CA HIS A 210 -7.92 -6.31 -1.82
C HIS A 210 -8.31 -5.19 -2.77
N ILE A 211 -9.37 -5.42 -3.53
CA ILE A 211 -9.92 -4.48 -4.48
C ILE A 211 -11.36 -4.17 -4.07
N HIS A 212 -11.67 -2.89 -3.95
CA HIS A 212 -13.04 -2.43 -3.91
C HIS A 212 -13.64 -2.44 -5.32
N THR A 213 -14.80 -3.05 -5.48
CA THR A 213 -15.52 -3.12 -6.76
C THR A 213 -16.99 -2.78 -6.57
N THR A 214 -17.58 -2.20 -7.60
CA THR A 214 -19.03 -2.03 -7.74
C THR A 214 -19.65 -3.09 -8.65
N ILE A 215 -18.82 -3.94 -9.29
CA ILE A 215 -19.28 -5.03 -10.15
C ILE A 215 -19.89 -6.13 -9.28
N GLY A 216 -21.19 -6.36 -9.48
CA GLY A 216 -21.94 -7.30 -8.65
C GLY A 216 -22.23 -6.78 -7.24
N GLY A 217 -22.25 -5.45 -7.05
CA GLY A 217 -22.52 -4.78 -5.79
C GLY A 217 -21.30 -4.05 -5.23
N ASP A 218 -21.54 -3.19 -4.24
CA ASP A 218 -20.54 -2.39 -3.54
C ASP A 218 -19.83 -3.23 -2.47
N ARG A 219 -18.65 -3.77 -2.79
CA ARG A 219 -17.96 -4.74 -1.93
C ARG A 219 -16.44 -4.78 -2.12
N TRP A 220 -15.77 -5.33 -1.13
CA TRP A 220 -14.35 -5.70 -1.19
C TRP A 220 -14.16 -7.15 -1.64
N ILE A 221 -13.19 -7.39 -2.51
CA ILE A 221 -12.79 -8.72 -2.97
C ILE A 221 -11.29 -8.90 -2.71
N GLU A 222 -10.93 -9.98 -2.04
CA GLU A 222 -9.54 -10.44 -1.94
C GLU A 222 -9.14 -11.10 -3.27
N TRP A 223 -8.03 -10.65 -3.85
CA TRP A 223 -7.51 -11.22 -5.07
C TRP A 223 -6.96 -12.63 -4.81
N ASN A 224 -7.43 -13.60 -5.60
CA ASN A 224 -6.94 -14.97 -5.56
C ASN A 224 -6.64 -15.48 -6.96
N LYS A 225 -5.39 -15.91 -7.20
CA LYS A 225 -4.93 -16.44 -8.48
C LYS A 225 -5.75 -17.63 -9.02
N LYS A 226 -6.20 -18.54 -8.15
CA LYS A 226 -6.86 -19.80 -8.55
C LYS A 226 -8.37 -19.67 -8.75
N GLY A 227 -8.99 -18.61 -8.24
CA GLY A 227 -10.45 -18.44 -8.22
C GLY A 227 -10.91 -17.03 -8.56
N CYS A 228 -10.10 -16.28 -9.31
CA CYS A 228 -10.45 -14.91 -9.69
C CYS A 228 -11.69 -14.93 -10.60
N PRO A 229 -12.82 -14.32 -10.22
CA PRO A 229 -14.04 -14.30 -11.04
C PRO A 229 -13.85 -13.49 -12.33
N TYR A 230 -12.78 -12.70 -12.41
CA TYR A 230 -12.45 -11.87 -13.57
C TYR A 230 -11.45 -12.55 -14.52
N TYR A 231 -11.04 -13.81 -14.30
CA TYR A 231 -10.06 -14.47 -15.17
C TYR A 231 -10.73 -15.12 -16.40
N PRO A 232 -10.19 -14.93 -17.63
CA PRO A 232 -9.16 -13.94 -17.99
C PRO A 232 -9.75 -12.52 -18.08
N CYS A 233 -8.99 -11.53 -17.62
CA CYS A 233 -9.46 -10.13 -17.70
C CYS A 233 -9.11 -9.44 -19.04
N HIS A 234 -8.06 -9.89 -19.74
CA HIS A 234 -7.66 -9.40 -21.07
C HIS A 234 -7.49 -10.54 -22.09
N PHE A 235 -6.78 -11.62 -21.76
CA PHE A 235 -6.53 -12.75 -22.68
C PHE A 235 -6.21 -14.06 -21.97
N ARG A 236 -6.41 -15.20 -22.66
CA ARG A 236 -6.10 -16.54 -22.13
C ARG A 236 -4.59 -16.71 -21.94
N GLY A 237 -4.17 -17.20 -20.77
CA GLY A 237 -2.74 -17.41 -20.45
C GLY A 237 -2.04 -16.18 -19.87
N GLN A 238 -2.77 -15.08 -19.66
CA GLN A 238 -2.26 -13.91 -18.97
C GLN A 238 -1.73 -14.22 -17.57
N ARG A 239 -0.73 -13.44 -17.15
CA ARG A 239 -0.33 -13.34 -15.76
C ARG A 239 -1.21 -12.33 -15.02
N CYS A 240 -1.61 -12.70 -13.82
CA CYS A 240 -2.43 -11.86 -12.94
C CYS A 240 -1.69 -11.44 -11.67
N ASP A 241 -0.36 -11.67 -11.60
CA ASP A 241 0.48 -11.28 -10.46
C ASP A 241 0.30 -9.80 -10.08
N PHE A 242 -0.06 -8.98 -11.07
CA PHE A 242 -0.34 -7.55 -10.95
C PHE A 242 -1.78 -7.25 -11.40
N CYS A 243 -2.76 -8.00 -10.88
CA CYS A 243 -4.17 -7.86 -11.26
C CYS A 243 -4.69 -6.43 -11.15
N TYR A 244 -4.12 -5.63 -10.25
CA TYR A 244 -4.14 -4.18 -10.38
C TYR A 244 -2.73 -3.71 -10.74
N CYS A 245 -2.65 -2.95 -11.83
CA CYS A 245 -1.39 -2.49 -12.40
C CYS A 245 -0.61 -1.63 -11.37
N PRO A 246 0.62 -2.01 -10.97
CA PRO A 246 1.45 -1.22 -10.08
C PRO A 246 1.95 0.06 -10.74
N LEU A 247 1.71 0.24 -12.04
CA LEU A 247 2.04 1.44 -12.81
C LEU A 247 0.81 2.35 -12.98
N TYR A 248 -0.36 2.02 -12.42
CA TYR A 248 -1.57 2.82 -12.60
C TYR A 248 -1.54 4.11 -11.75
N PRO A 249 -1.92 5.27 -12.32
CA PRO A 249 -2.16 5.48 -13.75
C PRO A 249 -0.81 5.59 -14.45
N CYS A 250 -0.67 4.94 -15.60
CA CYS A 250 0.57 5.06 -16.37
C CYS A 250 0.54 6.25 -17.31
N GLU A 251 -0.66 6.77 -17.60
CA GLU A 251 -0.94 7.90 -18.50
C GLU A 251 -0.30 7.76 -19.89
N ASP A 252 -0.02 6.51 -20.27
CA ASP A 252 0.57 6.15 -21.55
C ASP A 252 -0.55 5.75 -22.51
N GLU A 253 -0.92 6.67 -23.41
CA GLU A 253 -2.03 6.49 -24.37
C GLU A 253 -1.80 5.33 -25.36
N THR A 254 -0.59 4.76 -25.40
CA THR A 254 -0.35 3.51 -26.15
C THR A 254 -0.79 2.25 -25.39
N LEU A 255 -1.08 2.38 -24.08
CA LEU A 255 -1.45 1.30 -23.17
C LEU A 255 -2.86 1.46 -22.59
N GLY A 256 -3.46 2.65 -22.69
CA GLY A 256 -4.73 2.96 -22.04
C GLY A 256 -5.36 4.21 -22.65
N GLU A 257 -6.47 4.65 -22.07
CA GLU A 257 -7.23 5.80 -22.57
C GLU A 257 -7.85 6.60 -21.42
N TRP A 258 -8.03 7.90 -21.60
CA TRP A 258 -8.81 8.72 -20.69
C TRP A 258 -10.30 8.55 -21.00
N THR A 259 -11.09 8.08 -20.03
CA THR A 259 -12.54 7.93 -20.16
C THR A 259 -13.27 9.00 -19.34
N THR A 260 -14.44 9.43 -19.79
CA THR A 260 -15.33 10.28 -19.00
C THR A 260 -16.29 9.39 -18.20
N GLY A 261 -16.24 9.49 -16.87
CA GLY A 261 -17.17 8.75 -16.03
C GLY A 261 -18.56 9.39 -16.10
N SER A 262 -19.63 8.59 -16.27
CA SER A 262 -21.01 9.09 -16.37
C SER A 262 -21.53 9.80 -15.10
N ARG A 263 -20.78 9.76 -14.00
CA ARG A 263 -21.14 10.36 -12.69
C ARG A 263 -20.05 11.26 -12.09
N THR A 264 -18.89 11.40 -12.74
CA THR A 264 -17.74 12.17 -12.23
C THR A 264 -17.43 13.31 -13.17
N SER A 265 -17.24 14.50 -12.61
CA SER A 265 -16.89 15.74 -13.34
C SER A 265 -15.44 15.76 -13.89
N GLY A 266 -14.75 14.62 -13.92
CA GLY A 266 -13.35 14.46 -14.33
C GLY A 266 -13.11 13.24 -15.24
N ARG A 267 -11.95 13.25 -15.94
CA ARG A 267 -11.47 12.12 -16.76
C ARG A 267 -10.82 11.07 -15.86
N VAL A 268 -11.09 9.80 -16.11
CA VAL A 268 -10.50 8.65 -15.39
C VAL A 268 -9.63 7.85 -16.35
N TRP A 269 -8.40 7.55 -15.94
CA TRP A 269 -7.49 6.70 -16.71
C TRP A 269 -8.01 5.26 -16.77
N SER A 270 -8.21 4.72 -17.97
CA SER A 270 -8.65 3.35 -18.20
C SER A 270 -7.49 2.52 -18.76
N CYS A 271 -7.09 1.50 -18.00
CA CYS A 271 -6.17 0.46 -18.48
C CYS A 271 -6.90 -0.71 -19.15
N ALA A 272 -8.19 -0.59 -19.49
CA ALA A 272 -8.95 -1.68 -20.11
C ALA A 272 -8.29 -2.30 -21.35
N PRO A 273 -7.63 -1.54 -22.26
CA PRO A 273 -6.93 -2.14 -23.40
C PRO A 273 -5.50 -2.61 -23.08
N CYS A 274 -4.98 -2.36 -21.87
CA CYS A 274 -3.59 -2.64 -21.52
C CYS A 274 -3.34 -4.13 -21.38
N THR A 275 -2.42 -4.68 -22.18
CA THR A 275 -1.93 -6.06 -21.99
C THR A 275 -0.55 -6.12 -21.34
N LEU A 276 0.15 -4.99 -21.21
CA LEU A 276 1.58 -4.94 -20.83
C LEU A 276 1.89 -5.76 -19.57
N ASN A 277 1.23 -5.44 -18.44
CA ASN A 277 1.45 -6.13 -17.16
C ASN A 277 0.73 -7.48 -17.02
N HIS A 278 0.22 -8.00 -18.12
CA HIS A 278 -0.36 -9.33 -18.23
C HIS A 278 0.53 -10.29 -19.02
N GLN A 279 1.53 -9.77 -19.73
CA GLN A 279 2.46 -10.58 -20.53
C GLN A 279 3.47 -11.30 -19.62
N PRO A 280 3.69 -12.62 -19.78
CA PRO A 280 4.56 -13.39 -18.90
C PRO A 280 5.99 -12.84 -18.77
N ALA A 281 6.62 -12.46 -19.89
CA ALA A 281 7.97 -11.89 -19.89
C ALA A 281 8.03 -10.55 -19.13
N VAL A 282 7.03 -9.68 -19.33
CA VAL A 282 6.93 -8.39 -18.66
C VAL A 282 6.71 -8.57 -17.17
N VAL A 283 5.79 -9.43 -16.76
CA VAL A 283 5.54 -9.74 -15.34
C VAL A 283 6.80 -10.29 -14.67
N HIS A 284 7.51 -11.18 -15.36
CA HIS A 284 8.74 -11.76 -14.84
C HIS A 284 9.85 -10.72 -14.69
N HIS A 285 9.98 -9.80 -15.65
CA HIS A 285 10.92 -8.69 -15.59
C HIS A 285 10.56 -7.72 -14.45
N LEU A 286 9.30 -7.30 -14.37
CA LEU A 286 8.83 -6.35 -13.35
C LEU A 286 8.96 -6.90 -11.93
N ARG A 287 8.77 -8.22 -11.74
CA ARG A 287 9.03 -8.87 -10.45
C ARG A 287 10.50 -8.82 -10.01
N ARG A 288 11.43 -8.83 -10.96
CA ARG A 288 12.87 -8.69 -10.66
C ARG A 288 13.32 -7.24 -10.59
N ASN A 289 12.69 -6.39 -11.38
CA ASN A 289 13.03 -4.99 -11.57
C ASN A 289 11.79 -4.13 -11.27
N PRO A 290 11.38 -4.00 -9.99
CA PRO A 290 10.15 -3.28 -9.63
C PRO A 290 10.20 -1.79 -10.01
N GLU A 291 11.39 -1.24 -10.22
CA GLU A 291 11.62 0.14 -10.67
C GLU A 291 11.61 0.29 -12.21
N ALA A 292 11.35 -0.77 -12.97
CA ALA A 292 11.36 -0.72 -14.43
C ALA A 292 10.39 0.33 -14.99
N SER A 293 10.83 1.11 -15.97
CA SER A 293 10.01 2.17 -16.59
C SER A 293 8.95 1.60 -17.55
N ASN A 294 7.88 2.36 -17.85
CA ASN A 294 6.93 1.95 -18.89
C ASN A 294 7.65 1.70 -20.24
N SER A 295 8.59 2.56 -20.60
CA SER A 295 9.40 2.44 -21.81
C SER A 295 10.24 1.15 -21.82
N GLU A 296 10.88 0.83 -20.69
CA GLU A 296 11.64 -0.40 -20.51
C GLU A 296 10.75 -1.64 -20.63
N LEU A 297 9.62 -1.67 -19.92
CA LEU A 297 8.68 -2.79 -19.97
C LEU A 297 8.10 -2.98 -21.38
N LYS A 298 7.79 -1.90 -22.10
CA LYS A 298 7.37 -1.96 -23.51
C LYS A 298 8.46 -2.56 -24.40
N SER A 299 9.73 -2.24 -24.15
CA SER A 299 10.85 -2.81 -24.91
C SER A 299 10.98 -4.33 -24.78
N ILE A 300 10.56 -4.91 -23.64
CA ILE A 300 10.54 -6.37 -23.44
C ILE A 300 9.62 -7.06 -24.45
N LEU A 301 8.48 -6.44 -24.80
CA LEU A 301 7.54 -7.01 -25.78
C LEU A 301 8.09 -6.97 -27.21
N VAL A 302 8.85 -5.94 -27.55
CA VAL A 302 9.50 -5.81 -28.85
C VAL A 302 10.60 -6.86 -29.01
N ASN A 303 11.38 -7.10 -27.95
CA ASN A 303 12.53 -8.01 -27.99
C ASN A 303 12.16 -9.49 -27.78
N TYR A 304 11.00 -9.77 -27.18
CA TYR A 304 10.52 -11.13 -26.90
C TYR A 304 9.04 -11.28 -27.29
N PRO A 305 8.70 -11.24 -28.59
CA PRO A 305 7.33 -11.44 -29.05
C PRO A 305 6.84 -12.82 -28.61
N GLN A 306 5.71 -12.85 -27.91
CA GLN A 306 5.08 -14.09 -27.48
C GLN A 306 4.58 -14.81 -28.75
N LYS A 307 5.04 -16.05 -28.98
CA LYS A 307 4.54 -16.93 -30.04
C LYS A 307 3.13 -17.43 -29.73
#